data_AF-A0A954F1D5-F1
#
_entry.id   AF-A0A954F1D5-F1
#
_cell.length_a   1.000
_cell.length_b   1.000
_cell.length_c   1.000
_cell.angle_alpha   90.00
_cell.angle_beta   90.00
_cell.angle_gamma   90.00
#
_symmetry.space_group_name_H-M   'P 1'
#
loop_
_entity.id
_entity.type
_entity.pdbx_description
1 polymer ?
#
loop_
_entity_poly.entity_id
_entity_poly.type
_entity_poly.pdbx_seq_one_letter_code
_entity_poly.pdbx_strand_id
1 'polypeptide(L)'
;MQGQGLDPYRNAWAQISGLLSSGTSWSGHEHNSAWIHLGEGIFQDISDTSGMAFDADGRGVVRVDWDGDGDLDLWIRSRSAPGLRYME
;
A
#
# COMPACT_ATOMS: atom_id res chain seq x y z
N MET A 1 -20.45 -30.97 -27.97
CA MET A 1 -19.00 -30.71 -27.86
C MET A 1 -18.73 -30.23 -26.45
N GLN A 2 -18.03 -31.03 -25.66
CA GLN A 2 -17.82 -30.81 -24.22
C GLN A 2 -16.87 -29.61 -24.05
N GLY A 3 -17.38 -28.50 -23.53
CA GLY A 3 -16.59 -27.32 -23.22
C GLY A 3 -15.57 -27.68 -22.15
N GLN A 4 -14.31 -27.80 -22.54
CA GLN A 4 -13.21 -28.04 -21.60
C GLN A 4 -13.19 -26.85 -20.64
N GLY A 5 -13.51 -27.11 -19.36
CA GLY A 5 -13.27 -26.15 -18.29
C GLY A 5 -11.83 -25.66 -18.39
N LEU A 6 -11.61 -24.38 -18.10
CA LEU A 6 -10.28 -23.78 -18.10
C LEU A 6 -9.30 -24.71 -17.36
N ASP A 7 -8.07 -24.85 -17.89
CA ASP A 7 -7.03 -25.62 -17.21
C ASP A 7 -6.82 -25.07 -15.77
N PRO A 8 -6.28 -25.89 -14.83
CA PRO A 8 -6.13 -25.47 -13.44
C PRO A 8 -5.40 -24.13 -13.26
N TYR A 9 -4.44 -23.83 -14.13
CA TYR A 9 -3.70 -22.57 -14.09
C TYR A 9 -4.60 -21.39 -14.46
N ARG A 10 -5.39 -21.50 -15.54
CA ARG A 10 -6.35 -20.46 -15.95
C ARG A 10 -7.44 -20.21 -14.91
N ASN A 11 -7.93 -21.25 -14.23
CA ASN A 11 -8.87 -21.09 -13.12
C ASN A 11 -8.24 -20.34 -11.93
N ALA A 12 -7.03 -20.72 -11.53
CA ALA A 12 -6.31 -20.05 -10.45
C ALA A 12 -6.02 -18.58 -10.81
N TRP A 13 -5.61 -18.32 -12.06
CA TRP A 13 -5.38 -16.97 -12.56
C TRP A 13 -6.66 -16.12 -12.55
N ALA A 14 -7.80 -16.69 -12.95
CA ALA A 14 -9.08 -15.99 -12.91
C ALA A 14 -9.49 -15.62 -11.47
N GLN A 15 -9.25 -16.51 -10.50
CA GLN A 15 -9.50 -16.22 -9.09
C GLN A 15 -8.59 -15.10 -8.56
N ILE A 16 -7.29 -15.17 -8.84
CA ILE A 16 -6.33 -14.12 -8.47
C ILE A 16 -6.71 -12.78 -9.11
N SER A 17 -7.05 -12.79 -10.40
CA SER A 17 -7.50 -11.60 -11.13
C SER A 17 -8.80 -11.03 -10.57
N GLY A 18 -9.72 -11.89 -10.09
CA GLY A 18 -10.94 -11.49 -9.40
C GLY A 18 -10.67 -10.82 -8.06
N LEU A 19 -9.79 -11.41 -7.23
CA LEU A 19 -9.30 -10.77 -5.99
C LEU A 19 -8.58 -9.45 -6.28
N LEU A 20 -7.96 -9.36 -7.46
CA LEU A 20 -7.29 -8.17 -7.91
C LEU A 20 -8.25 -7.01 -8.17
N SER A 21 -9.32 -7.28 -8.90
CA SER A 21 -10.31 -6.28 -9.28
C SER A 21 -11.33 -5.97 -8.18
N SER A 22 -11.55 -6.88 -7.22
CA SER A 22 -12.46 -6.68 -6.08
C SER A 22 -11.91 -5.75 -5.00
N GLY A 23 -10.68 -5.27 -5.14
CA GLY A 23 -10.04 -4.41 -4.14
C GLY A 23 -9.60 -5.14 -2.88
N THR A 24 -9.48 -6.47 -2.93
CA THR A 24 -8.99 -7.26 -1.78
C THR A 24 -7.57 -6.82 -1.40
N SER A 25 -7.35 -6.61 -0.10
CA SER A 25 -6.03 -6.29 0.45
C SER A 25 -5.06 -7.44 0.20
N TRP A 26 -3.85 -7.08 -0.16
CA TRP A 26 -2.69 -7.95 -0.31
C TRP A 26 -1.77 -7.92 0.91
N SER A 27 -1.90 -6.92 1.80
CA SER A 27 -1.22 -6.90 3.10
C SER A 27 -2.08 -7.48 4.23
N GLY A 28 -3.25 -8.06 3.93
CA GLY A 28 -4.13 -8.60 4.96
C GLY A 28 -4.73 -7.54 5.88
N HIS A 29 -4.89 -6.31 5.39
CA HIS A 29 -5.29 -5.12 6.16
C HIS A 29 -4.29 -4.72 7.24
N GLU A 30 -3.01 -5.06 7.07
CA GLU A 30 -1.95 -4.46 7.88
C GLU A 30 -1.83 -2.96 7.53
N HIS A 31 -1.74 -2.13 8.57
CA HIS A 31 -1.52 -0.69 8.45
C HIS A 31 -0.13 -0.40 7.85
N ASN A 32 0.03 0.77 7.23
CA ASN A 32 1.36 1.22 6.84
C ASN A 32 2.17 1.63 8.08
N SER A 33 3.47 1.34 8.06
CA SER A 33 4.34 1.62 9.21
C SER A 33 5.39 2.69 8.92
N ALA A 34 5.64 3.55 9.90
CA ALA A 34 6.72 4.53 9.90
C ALA A 34 7.61 4.32 11.13
N TRP A 35 8.92 4.29 10.90
CA TRP A 35 9.92 4.07 11.94
C TRP A 35 10.94 5.19 11.90
N ILE A 36 11.22 5.77 13.06
CA ILE A 36 12.27 6.77 13.22
C ILE A 36 13.52 6.14 13.85
N HIS A 37 14.67 6.43 13.28
CA HIS A 37 15.96 6.01 13.84
C HIS A 37 16.37 6.96 14.97
N LEU A 38 16.51 6.42 16.18
CA LEU A 38 16.87 7.19 17.38
C LEU A 38 18.38 7.19 17.67
N GLY A 39 19.18 6.48 16.85
CA GLY A 39 20.60 6.25 17.08
C GLY A 39 20.88 4.85 17.64
N GLU A 40 22.14 4.44 17.61
CA GLU A 40 22.63 3.17 18.17
C GLU A 40 21.85 1.91 17.71
N GLY A 41 21.27 1.96 16.50
CA GLY A 41 20.46 0.86 15.95
C GLY A 41 19.06 0.74 16.56
N ILE A 42 18.62 1.73 17.34
CA ILE A 42 17.29 1.79 17.93
C ILE A 42 16.33 2.44 16.95
N PHE A 43 15.21 1.77 16.68
CA PHE A 43 14.11 2.29 15.90
C PHE A 43 12.85 2.32 16.74
N GLN A 44 12.10 3.42 16.64
CA GLN A 44 10.80 3.57 17.28
C GLN A 44 9.73 3.63 16.22
N ASP A 45 8.69 2.83 16.41
CA ASP A 45 7.45 2.91 15.64
C ASP A 45 6.73 4.22 15.97
N ILE A 46 6.49 5.03 14.95
CA ILE A 46 5.77 6.31 15.02
C ILE A 46 4.56 6.30 14.07
N SER A 47 4.08 5.13 13.66
CA SER A 47 3.04 4.99 12.63
C SER A 47 1.77 5.75 12.98
N ASP A 48 1.30 5.61 14.22
CA ASP A 48 0.09 6.29 14.68
C ASP A 48 0.29 7.81 14.79
N THR A 49 1.41 8.24 15.38
CA THR A 49 1.68 9.65 15.66
C THR A 49 2.03 10.46 14.40
N SER A 50 2.61 9.81 13.40
CA SER A 50 2.88 10.40 12.07
C SER A 50 1.69 10.38 11.12
N GLY A 51 0.57 9.74 11.51
CA GLY A 51 -0.56 9.52 10.62
C GLY A 51 -0.31 8.50 9.51
N MET A 52 0.81 7.76 9.55
CA MET A 52 1.14 6.71 8.58
C MET A 52 0.30 5.44 8.77
N ALA A 53 -0.30 5.23 9.95
CA ALA A 53 -1.10 4.03 10.28
C ALA A 53 -2.47 3.93 9.56
N PHE A 54 -2.57 4.32 8.29
CA PHE A 54 -3.80 4.19 7.52
C PHE A 54 -3.96 2.80 6.89
N ASP A 55 -5.22 2.36 6.84
CA ASP A 55 -5.68 1.10 6.24
C ASP A 55 -5.71 1.15 4.70
N ALA A 56 -4.54 1.21 4.09
CA ALA A 56 -4.43 1.08 2.64
C ALA A 56 -3.22 0.24 2.24
N ASP A 57 -3.37 -0.46 1.12
CA ASP A 57 -2.29 -1.25 0.54
C ASP A 57 -1.28 -0.35 -0.16
N GLY A 58 -0.36 0.26 0.60
CA GLY A 58 0.72 1.08 0.07
C GLY A 58 1.63 0.28 -0.87
N ARG A 59 1.97 0.87 -2.02
CA ARG A 59 2.82 0.24 -3.05
C ARG A 59 3.93 1.15 -3.59
N GLY A 60 3.88 2.44 -3.29
CA GLY A 60 4.93 3.38 -3.67
C GLY A 60 4.84 4.66 -2.86
N VAL A 61 5.99 5.28 -2.64
CA VAL A 61 6.14 6.57 -1.97
C VAL A 61 7.07 7.46 -2.78
N VAL A 62 6.73 8.73 -2.89
CA VAL A 62 7.57 9.80 -3.46
C VAL A 62 7.70 10.89 -2.42
N ARG A 63 8.90 11.48 -2.31
CA ARG A 63 9.20 12.60 -1.42
C ARG A 63 9.52 13.83 -2.24
N VAL A 64 8.85 14.93 -1.98
CA VAL A 64 9.00 16.19 -2.71
C VAL A 64 8.43 17.33 -1.88
N ASP A 65 9.09 18.48 -1.88
CA ASP A 65 8.55 19.75 -1.39
C ASP A 65 7.47 20.21 -2.39
N TRP A 66 6.24 19.78 -2.16
CA TRP A 66 5.11 19.94 -3.09
C TRP A 66 4.44 21.30 -2.92
N ASP A 67 4.35 21.81 -1.70
CA ASP A 67 3.70 23.08 -1.39
C ASP A 67 4.66 24.29 -1.37
N GLY A 68 5.98 24.04 -1.31
CA GLY A 68 7.04 25.03 -1.41
C GLY A 68 7.43 25.67 -0.08
N ASP A 69 7.14 25.04 1.06
CA ASP A 69 7.46 25.56 2.40
C ASP A 69 8.89 25.21 2.86
N GLY A 70 9.55 24.28 2.16
CA GLY A 70 10.93 23.87 2.37
C GLY A 70 11.11 22.61 3.22
N ASP A 71 10.04 21.99 3.70
CA ASP A 71 10.07 20.61 4.18
C ASP A 71 9.70 19.59 3.07
N LEU A 72 9.72 18.30 3.37
CA LEU A 72 9.48 17.25 2.36
C LEU A 72 8.15 16.57 2.62
N ASP A 73 7.19 16.78 1.71
CA ASP A 73 5.94 16.05 1.69
C ASP A 73 6.08 14.62 1.16
N LEU A 74 5.04 13.81 1.42
CA LEU A 74 4.90 12.46 0.91
C LEU A 74 3.68 12.32 0.00
N TRP A 75 3.92 11.75 -1.19
CA TRP A 75 2.87 11.19 -2.03
C TRP A 75 2.91 9.66 -1.98
N ILE A 76 1.80 9.05 -1.58
CA ILE A 76 1.69 7.60 -1.41
C ILE A 76 0.69 7.03 -2.40
N ARG A 77 1.16 6.10 -3.24
CA ARG A 77 0.32 5.30 -4.13
C ARG A 77 -0.11 4.03 -3.40
N SER A 78 -1.41 3.84 -3.30
CA SER A 78 -2.00 2.61 -2.81
C SER A 78 -2.69 1.83 -3.92
N ARG A 79 -2.71 0.53 -3.75
CA ARG A 79 -3.50 -0.39 -4.58
C ARG A 79 -4.99 -0.28 -4.22
N SER A 80 -5.31 -0.23 -2.93
CA SER A 80 -6.66 -0.02 -2.43
C SER A 80 -7.03 1.47 -2.44
N ALA A 81 -8.28 1.79 -2.15
CA ALA A 81 -8.72 3.17 -1.99
C ALA A 81 -8.30 3.73 -0.60
N PRO A 82 -7.93 5.02 -0.49
CA PRO A 82 -7.69 5.95 -1.59
C PRO A 82 -6.45 5.56 -2.40
N GLY A 83 -6.53 5.65 -3.72
CA GLY A 83 -5.43 5.22 -4.59
C GLY A 83 -4.20 6.13 -4.52
N LEU A 84 -4.38 7.41 -4.19
CA LEU A 84 -3.30 8.37 -4.01
C LEU A 84 -3.58 9.16 -2.74
N ARG A 85 -2.56 9.35 -1.90
CA ARG A 85 -2.62 10.11 -0.65
C ARG A 85 -1.47 11.11 -0.63
N TYR A 86 -1.78 12.34 -0.23
CA TYR A 86 -0.83 13.37 0.13
C TYR A 86 -0.67 13.41 1.66
N MET A 87 0.54 13.59 2.14
CA MET A 87 0.85 13.84 3.55
C MET A 87 1.90 14.94 3.63
N GLU A 88 1.60 15.91 4.49
CA GLU A 88 2.46 17.00 4.96
C GLU A 88 3.13 16.50 6.26
#